data_AF-A0AA95KWS3-F1
#
_entry.id   AF-A0AA95KWS3-F1
#
_cell.length_a   1.000
_cell.length_b   1.000
_cell.length_c   1.000
_cell.angle_alpha   90.00
_cell.angle_beta   90.00
_cell.angle_gamma   90.00
#
_symmetry.space_group_name_H-M   'P 1'
#
loop_
_entity.id
_entity.type
_entity.pdbx_description
1 polymer ?
#
loop_
_entity_poly.entity_id
_entity_poly.type
_entity_poly.pdbx_seq_one_letter_code
_entity_poly.pdbx_strand_id
1 'polypeptide(L)'
;MKQIQGTSYNIEDDIVGRITFGKRNLFGRSNDILVCKDSDKPAFGYLATITEKTTFSAKDKPYCVVNSVENFNEGDVVVINKKGEIIFVYEINSNHNALMATERCNHRCIMCPQPPILQEKDKTPFNLQLISLFDKNTQEIGITGESQLLLEIIFSH
;
A
#
# COMPACT_ATOMS: atom_id res chain seq x y z
N MET A 1 -7.91 -9.07 1.81
CA MET A 1 -6.95 -7.96 1.92
C MET A 1 -7.36 -7.12 3.12
N LYS A 2 -6.45 -6.89 4.05
CA LYS A 2 -6.73 -6.12 5.27
C LYS A 2 -6.82 -4.63 4.94
N GLN A 3 -7.78 -3.95 5.56
CA GLN A 3 -8.00 -2.52 5.38
C GLN A 3 -8.35 -1.87 6.72
N ILE A 4 -7.87 -0.66 6.94
CA ILE A 4 -8.21 0.19 8.08
C ILE A 4 -8.82 1.48 7.56
N GLN A 5 -9.88 1.95 8.21
CA GLN A 5 -10.45 3.26 7.93
C GLN A 5 -9.86 4.31 8.87
N GLY A 6 -9.37 5.40 8.31
CA GLY A 6 -8.95 6.60 9.01
C GLY A 6 -9.56 7.87 8.42
N THR A 7 -9.03 9.01 8.83
CA THR A 7 -9.31 10.33 8.28
C THR A 7 -8.04 10.89 7.68
N SER A 8 -8.02 11.01 6.35
CA SER A 8 -6.90 11.55 5.57
C SER A 8 -6.88 13.08 5.57
N TYR A 9 -5.68 13.65 5.48
CA TYR A 9 -5.45 15.08 5.35
C TYR A 9 -4.26 15.32 4.40
N ASN A 10 -4.43 16.25 3.46
CA ASN A 10 -3.41 16.60 2.46
C ASN A 10 -2.94 15.37 1.63
N ILE A 11 -3.89 14.51 1.25
CA ILE A 11 -3.72 13.35 0.37
C ILE A 11 -4.63 13.54 -0.83
N GLU A 12 -4.05 13.87 -1.99
CA GLU A 12 -4.79 14.04 -3.25
C GLU A 12 -4.72 12.77 -4.10
N ASP A 13 -3.55 12.15 -4.15
CA ASP A 13 -3.27 10.89 -4.85
C ASP A 13 -2.88 9.79 -3.86
N ASP A 14 -3.00 8.53 -4.29
CA ASP A 14 -2.65 7.37 -3.48
C ASP A 14 -1.16 7.39 -3.09
N ILE A 15 -0.91 7.25 -1.79
CA ILE A 15 0.44 7.19 -1.23
C ILE A 15 0.79 5.74 -0.91
N VAL A 16 1.86 5.24 -1.53
CA VAL A 16 2.36 3.89 -1.28
C VAL A 16 3.68 3.97 -0.54
N GLY A 17 3.76 3.31 0.61
CA GLY A 17 4.98 3.33 1.40
C GLY A 17 5.05 2.21 2.42
N ARG A 18 6.27 1.99 2.90
CA ARG A 18 6.56 1.00 3.95
C ARG A 18 6.35 1.62 5.33
N ILE A 19 5.64 0.91 6.18
CA ILE A 19 5.40 1.28 7.56
C ILE A 19 6.70 1.25 8.36
N THR A 20 6.89 2.27 9.18
CA THR A 20 7.94 2.30 10.20
C THR A 20 7.47 3.01 11.47
N PHE A 21 7.93 2.55 12.63
CA PHE A 21 7.64 3.15 13.94
C PHE A 21 8.80 4.00 14.49
N GLY A 22 10.00 3.94 13.90
CA GLY A 22 11.21 4.49 14.52
C GLY A 22 12.36 4.81 13.57
N LYS A 23 13.06 5.90 13.88
CA LYS A 23 14.06 6.65 13.09
C LYS A 23 14.99 5.81 12.19
N ARG A 24 14.56 5.53 10.96
CA ARG A 24 15.51 5.25 9.86
C ARG A 24 16.34 6.51 9.55
N ASN A 25 17.57 6.28 9.10
CA ASN A 25 18.45 7.35 8.63
C ASN A 25 17.77 8.16 7.51
N LEU A 26 18.10 9.46 7.44
CA LEU A 26 17.57 10.42 6.46
C LEU A 26 17.58 9.90 5.01
N PHE A 27 18.58 9.09 4.65
CA PHE A 27 18.77 8.56 3.31
C PHE A 27 17.83 7.39 2.92
N GLY A 28 17.08 6.81 3.86
CA GLY A 28 16.26 5.61 3.62
C GLY A 28 14.76 5.77 3.83
N ARG A 29 14.30 6.95 4.27
CA ARG A 29 12.91 7.18 4.74
C ARG A 29 11.96 7.81 3.71
N SER A 30 12.45 8.14 2.51
CA SER A 30 11.63 8.79 1.47
C SER A 30 10.51 7.90 0.92
N ASN A 31 10.60 6.60 1.15
CA ASN A 31 9.58 5.61 0.77
C ASN A 31 8.81 5.06 1.99
N ASP A 32 9.02 5.66 3.17
CA ASP A 32 8.44 5.19 4.42
C ASP A 32 7.27 6.08 4.86
N ILE A 33 6.33 5.46 5.55
CA ILE A 33 5.21 6.10 6.23
C ILE A 33 5.44 5.90 7.73
N LEU A 34 5.52 7.00 8.47
CA LEU A 34 5.74 6.96 9.92
C LEU A 34 4.41 6.67 10.63
N VAL A 35 4.40 5.66 11.50
CA VAL A 35 3.29 5.37 12.40
C VAL A 35 3.69 5.73 13.83
N CYS A 36 2.92 6.58 14.50
CA CYS A 36 3.20 7.00 15.87
C CYS A 36 1.90 7.39 16.58
N LYS A 37 1.66 6.86 17.79
CA LYS A 37 0.43 7.11 18.56
C LYS A 37 0.19 8.61 18.81
N ASP A 38 1.22 9.31 19.27
CA ASP A 38 1.12 10.69 19.78
C ASP A 38 1.86 11.72 18.92
N SER A 39 1.84 11.57 17.59
CA SER A 39 2.44 12.58 16.71
C SER A 39 1.53 13.81 16.60
N ASP A 40 2.09 15.00 16.85
CA ASP A 40 1.42 16.30 16.78
C ASP A 40 1.73 17.09 15.50
N LYS A 41 2.73 16.63 14.75
CA LYS A 41 3.17 17.22 13.49
C LYS A 41 3.61 16.14 12.49
N PRO A 42 3.56 16.43 11.18
CA PRO A 42 4.06 15.52 10.18
C PRO A 42 5.58 15.37 10.32
N ALA A 43 6.07 14.14 10.20
CA ALA A 43 7.49 13.90 10.28
C ALA A 43 8.20 14.26 8.95
N PHE A 44 9.25 15.08 9.06
CA PHE A 44 10.02 15.50 7.90
C PHE A 44 10.73 14.32 7.23
N GLY A 45 10.62 14.22 5.90
CA GLY A 45 11.31 13.23 5.07
C GLY A 45 10.58 11.90 4.89
N TYR A 46 9.39 11.73 5.47
CA TYR A 46 8.50 10.59 5.23
C TYR A 46 7.42 10.96 4.20
N LEU A 47 6.80 9.96 3.58
CA LEU A 47 5.70 10.15 2.62
C LEU A 47 4.44 10.67 3.32
N ALA A 48 4.10 10.06 4.45
CA ALA A 48 2.96 10.41 5.27
C ALA A 48 3.21 10.07 6.75
N THR A 49 2.35 10.57 7.62
CA THR A 49 2.30 10.20 9.05
C THR A 49 0.93 9.60 9.39
N ILE A 50 0.91 8.46 10.08
CA ILE A 50 -0.31 7.85 10.65
C ILE A 50 -0.27 8.03 12.17
N THR A 51 -1.34 8.55 12.76
CA THR A 51 -1.41 8.86 14.20
C THR A 51 -2.79 8.56 14.80
N GLU A 52 -2.85 8.35 16.11
CA GLU A 52 -4.12 8.28 16.86
C GLU A 52 -4.55 9.67 17.34
N LYS A 53 -3.62 10.62 17.37
CA LYS A 53 -3.86 11.97 17.87
C LYS A 53 -4.70 12.81 16.90
N THR A 54 -5.83 13.31 17.38
CA THR A 54 -6.77 14.15 16.60
C THR A 54 -6.32 15.61 16.46
N THR A 55 -5.37 16.06 17.28
CA THR A 55 -4.82 17.42 17.25
C THR A 55 -3.49 17.42 16.48
N PHE A 56 -3.51 18.00 15.27
CA PHE A 56 -2.36 18.03 14.38
C PHE A 56 -2.09 19.46 13.90
N SER A 57 -0.91 20.01 14.22
CA SER A 57 -0.63 21.44 14.11
C SER A 57 -0.13 21.90 12.74
N ALA A 58 0.36 20.99 11.89
CA ALA A 58 0.89 21.34 10.56
C ALA A 58 0.16 20.53 9.47
N LYS A 59 -0.37 21.25 8.48
CA LYS A 59 -1.23 20.71 7.41
C LYS A 59 -0.53 20.56 6.06
N ASP A 60 0.77 20.82 6.01
CA ASP A 60 1.52 21.00 4.77
C ASP A 60 2.01 19.67 4.18
N LYS A 61 1.84 18.57 4.94
CA LYS A 61 2.29 17.22 4.57
C LYS A 61 1.18 16.21 4.77
N PRO A 62 1.16 15.13 3.98
CA PRO A 62 0.17 14.07 4.12
C PRO A 62 0.16 13.46 5.51
N TYR A 63 -1.03 13.32 6.11
CA TYR A 63 -1.20 12.53 7.32
C TYR A 63 -2.58 11.87 7.39
N CYS A 64 -2.71 10.81 8.18
CA CYS A 64 -3.94 10.09 8.41
C CYS A 64 -4.14 9.85 9.91
N VAL A 65 -5.34 10.14 10.41
CA VAL A 65 -5.72 9.86 11.80
C VAL A 65 -6.51 8.54 11.83
N VAL A 66 -6.09 7.60 12.65
CA VAL A 66 -6.72 6.27 12.81
C VAL A 66 -7.17 6.05 14.25
N ASN A 67 -8.08 5.10 14.46
CA ASN A 67 -8.55 4.75 15.81
C ASN A 67 -7.50 3.97 16.61
N SER A 68 -6.66 3.19 15.94
CA SER A 68 -5.62 2.38 16.58
C SER A 68 -4.48 2.09 15.60
N VAL A 69 -3.24 2.24 16.07
CA VAL A 69 -2.01 1.91 15.34
C VAL A 69 -1.50 0.49 15.63
N GLU A 70 -2.19 -0.28 16.48
CA GLU A 70 -1.75 -1.61 16.91
C GLU A 70 -1.87 -2.65 15.79
N ASN A 71 -2.66 -2.35 14.77
CA ASN A 71 -2.84 -3.20 13.61
C ASN A 71 -1.69 -3.12 12.60
N PHE A 72 -0.68 -2.28 12.81
CA PHE A 72 0.45 -2.10 11.91
C PHE A 72 1.69 -2.86 12.41
N ASN A 73 2.50 -3.37 11.49
CA ASN A 73 3.82 -3.96 11.80
C ASN A 73 4.94 -3.19 11.08
N GLU A 74 6.12 -3.18 11.69
CA GLU A 74 7.32 -2.59 11.07
C GLU A 74 7.64 -3.36 9.79
N GLY A 75 7.64 -2.68 8.65
CA GLY A 75 7.90 -3.29 7.35
C GLY A 75 6.65 -3.68 6.53
N ASP A 76 5.43 -3.53 7.07
CA ASP A 76 4.22 -3.62 6.24
C ASP A 76 4.28 -2.59 5.10
N VAL A 77 3.66 -2.87 3.95
CA VAL A 77 3.51 -1.89 2.87
C VAL A 77 2.03 -1.61 2.68
N VAL A 78 1.69 -0.32 2.70
CA VAL A 78 0.30 0.15 2.64
C VAL A 78 0.12 1.17 1.52
N VAL A 79 -1.12 1.24 1.04
CA VAL A 79 -1.63 2.33 0.22
C VAL A 79 -2.58 3.17 1.08
N ILE A 80 -2.35 4.49 1.15
CA ILE A 80 -3.26 5.43 1.78
C ILE A 80 -3.91 6.26 0.68
N ASN A 81 -5.24 6.21 0.60
CA ASN A 81 -5.96 6.99 -0.40
C ASN A 81 -6.57 8.28 0.18
N LYS A 82 -7.08 9.12 -0.73
CA LYS A 82 -7.79 10.36 -0.42
C LYS A 82 -8.96 10.20 0.56
N LYS A 83 -9.62 9.03 0.61
CA LYS A 83 -10.76 8.77 1.50
C LYS A 83 -10.34 8.35 2.91
N GLY A 84 -9.04 8.25 3.17
CA GLY A 84 -8.52 7.77 4.45
C GLY A 84 -8.54 6.25 4.58
N GLU A 85 -8.78 5.52 3.48
CA GLU A 85 -8.63 4.06 3.46
C GLU A 85 -7.15 3.72 3.43
N ILE A 86 -6.72 2.88 4.37
CA ILE A 86 -5.37 2.35 4.45
C ILE A 86 -5.44 0.86 4.11
N ILE A 87 -4.94 0.53 2.92
CA ILE A 87 -5.03 -0.81 2.33
C ILE A 87 -3.67 -1.49 2.49
N PHE A 88 -3.65 -2.66 3.12
CA PHE A 88 -2.43 -3.46 3.27
C PHE A 88 -2.20 -4.25 1.99
N VAL A 89 -1.22 -3.81 1.21
CA VAL A 89 -0.80 -4.46 -0.04
C VAL A 89 0.32 -5.48 0.20
N TYR A 90 0.97 -5.41 1.36
CA TYR A 90 1.88 -6.44 1.86
C TYR A 90 1.92 -6.40 3.38
N GLU A 91 1.72 -7.57 3.99
CA GLU A 91 1.82 -7.78 5.43
C GLU A 91 3.08 -8.62 5.71
N ILE A 92 4.06 -8.05 6.41
CA ILE A 92 5.38 -8.68 6.59
C ILE A 92 5.30 -10.00 7.38
N ASN A 93 4.34 -10.10 8.30
CA ASN A 93 4.12 -11.28 9.14
C ASN A 93 3.18 -12.30 8.50
N SER A 94 2.77 -12.10 7.24
CA SER A 94 1.91 -13.01 6.49
C SER A 94 2.70 -13.77 5.45
N ASN A 95 2.48 -15.09 5.36
CA ASN A 95 2.96 -15.90 4.23
C ASN A 95 2.01 -15.82 3.02
N HIS A 96 0.84 -15.19 3.18
CA HIS A 96 -0.22 -15.16 2.17
C HIS A 96 -0.33 -13.77 1.53
N ASN A 97 0.79 -13.25 1.05
CA ASN A 97 0.81 -12.02 0.26
C ASN A 97 0.55 -12.33 -1.22
N ALA A 98 -0.24 -11.48 -1.86
CA ALA A 98 -0.54 -11.62 -3.29
C ALA A 98 -0.49 -10.27 -4.00
N LEU A 99 0.07 -10.26 -5.20
CA LEU A 99 0.21 -9.11 -6.07
C LEU A 99 -0.75 -9.26 -7.27
N MET A 100 -1.58 -8.25 -7.49
CA MET A 100 -2.50 -8.20 -8.61
C MET A 100 -1.75 -7.74 -9.86
N ALA A 101 -1.49 -8.67 -10.78
CA ALA A 101 -0.82 -8.36 -12.04
C ALA A 101 -1.75 -7.57 -12.98
N THR A 102 -3.01 -7.98 -13.05
CA THR A 102 -4.01 -7.45 -14.00
C THR A 102 -5.40 -7.73 -13.46
N GLU A 103 -6.28 -6.74 -13.51
CA GLU A 103 -7.72 -6.99 -13.37
C GLU A 103 -8.40 -7.12 -14.72
N ARG A 104 -7.67 -6.87 -15.84
CA ARG A 104 -8.21 -7.13 -17.17
C ARG A 104 -8.60 -8.59 -17.29
N CYS A 105 -9.77 -8.78 -17.89
CA CYS A 105 -10.32 -10.07 -18.21
C CYS A 105 -11.16 -9.91 -19.48
N ASN A 106 -10.89 -10.73 -20.49
CA ASN A 106 -11.65 -10.79 -21.75
C ASN A 106 -12.64 -11.97 -21.79
N HIS A 107 -12.77 -12.73 -20.70
CA HIS A 107 -13.65 -13.89 -20.60
C HIS A 107 -14.86 -13.62 -19.70
N ARG A 108 -16.03 -14.09 -20.12
CA ARG A 108 -17.29 -14.05 -19.33
C ARG A 108 -17.58 -15.43 -18.74
N CYS A 109 -16.75 -15.86 -17.81
CA CYS A 109 -16.94 -17.14 -17.15
C CYS A 109 -18.25 -17.14 -16.35
N ILE A 110 -19.11 -18.15 -16.56
CA ILE A 110 -20.44 -18.26 -15.93
C ILE A 110 -20.39 -18.25 -14.39
N MET A 111 -19.30 -18.73 -13.81
CA MET A 111 -19.08 -18.79 -12.36
C MET A 111 -18.19 -17.66 -11.82
N CYS A 112 -17.70 -16.74 -12.66
CA CYS A 112 -16.85 -15.65 -12.17
C CYS A 112 -17.73 -14.52 -11.61
N PRO A 113 -17.61 -14.18 -10.32
CA PRO A 113 -18.38 -13.10 -9.73
C PRO A 113 -17.88 -11.71 -10.19
N GLN A 114 -16.66 -11.62 -10.70
CA GLN A 114 -16.06 -10.36 -11.15
C GLN A 114 -16.41 -10.09 -12.62
N PRO A 115 -17.06 -8.97 -12.94
CA PRO A 115 -17.36 -8.62 -14.32
C PRO A 115 -16.06 -8.39 -15.12
N PRO A 116 -16.04 -8.68 -16.44
CA PRO A 116 -14.85 -8.50 -17.24
C PRO A 116 -14.42 -7.03 -17.31
N ILE A 117 -13.15 -6.76 -17.05
CA ILE A 117 -12.53 -5.45 -17.25
C ILE A 117 -11.75 -5.50 -18.56
N LEU A 118 -12.19 -4.75 -19.57
CA LEU A 118 -11.56 -4.81 -20.89
C LEU A 118 -10.30 -3.94 -20.98
N GLN A 119 -10.28 -2.83 -20.24
CA GLN A 119 -9.21 -1.85 -20.25
C GLN A 119 -8.85 -1.48 -18.82
N GLU A 120 -7.56 -1.40 -18.55
CA GLU A 120 -7.00 -0.88 -17.32
C GLU A 120 -5.65 -0.21 -17.62
N LYS A 121 -5.16 0.59 -16.67
CA LYS A 121 -3.80 1.10 -16.73
C LYS A 121 -2.81 -0.02 -16.41
N ASP A 122 -1.72 -0.10 -17.17
CA ASP A 122 -0.64 -1.06 -16.87
C ASP A 122 -0.17 -0.92 -15.41
N LYS A 123 -0.27 -2.03 -14.67
CA LYS A 123 0.10 -2.14 -13.26
C LYS A 123 1.57 -2.49 -13.07
N THR A 124 2.30 -2.84 -14.12
CA THR A 124 3.71 -3.27 -14.03
C THR A 124 4.60 -2.26 -13.30
N PRO A 125 4.57 -0.94 -13.60
CA PRO A 125 5.41 0.04 -12.88
C PRO A 125 5.08 0.12 -11.38
N PHE A 126 3.79 0.04 -11.05
CA PHE A 126 3.30 0.05 -9.67
C PHE A 126 3.71 -1.22 -8.92
N ASN A 127 3.56 -2.38 -9.56
CA ASN A 127 3.94 -3.68 -9.00
C ASN A 127 5.45 -3.78 -8.76
N LEU A 128 6.28 -3.26 -9.68
CA LEU A 128 7.73 -3.17 -9.48
C LEU A 128 8.08 -2.24 -8.31
N GLN A 129 7.37 -1.12 -8.16
CA GLN A 129 7.52 -0.25 -6.99
C GLN A 129 7.16 -1.01 -5.69
N LEU A 130 6.05 -1.74 -5.65
CA LEU A 130 5.68 -2.56 -4.48
C LEU A 130 6.76 -3.59 -4.13
N ILE A 131 7.21 -4.39 -5.11
CA ILE A 131 8.26 -5.40 -4.92
C ILE A 131 9.55 -4.77 -4.40
N SER A 132 9.87 -3.53 -4.82
CA SER A 132 11.04 -2.82 -4.32
C SER A 132 10.96 -2.53 -2.81
N LEU A 133 9.75 -2.36 -2.26
CA LEU A 133 9.48 -2.04 -0.86
C LEU A 133 9.40 -3.26 0.06
N PHE A 134 9.05 -4.43 -0.49
CA PHE A 134 8.89 -5.68 0.26
C PHE A 134 10.21 -6.16 0.90
N ASP A 135 10.07 -6.90 2.01
CA ASP A 135 11.21 -7.50 2.71
C ASP A 135 11.94 -8.50 1.82
N LYS A 136 13.26 -8.44 1.79
CA LYS A 136 14.10 -9.27 0.91
C LYS A 136 14.17 -10.73 1.36
N ASN A 137 13.73 -11.04 2.57
CA ASN A 137 13.61 -12.40 3.09
C ASN A 137 12.22 -13.01 2.86
N THR A 138 11.30 -12.28 2.20
CA THR A 138 9.99 -12.82 1.80
C THR A 138 10.22 -14.07 0.93
N GLN A 139 9.68 -15.20 1.38
CA GLN A 139 9.90 -16.50 0.71
C GLN A 139 9.02 -16.67 -0.52
N GLU A 140 7.77 -16.23 -0.44
CA GLU A 140 6.77 -16.40 -1.50
C GLU A 140 5.83 -15.20 -1.60
N ILE A 141 5.39 -14.93 -2.83
CA ILE A 141 4.36 -13.95 -3.14
C ILE A 141 3.50 -14.56 -4.24
N GLY A 142 2.19 -14.67 -4.00
CA GLY A 142 1.25 -15.08 -5.04
C GLY A 142 1.13 -13.98 -6.11
N ILE A 143 1.06 -14.35 -7.37
CA ILE A 143 0.67 -13.43 -8.43
C ILE A 143 -0.73 -13.82 -8.89
N THR A 144 -1.66 -12.86 -8.93
CA THR A 144 -3.05 -13.10 -9.31
C THR A 144 -3.48 -12.18 -10.46
N GLY A 145 -4.45 -12.66 -11.25
CA GLY A 145 -4.94 -12.02 -12.46
C GLY A 145 -5.59 -13.04 -13.39
N GLU A 146 -6.12 -12.59 -14.52
CA GLU A 146 -6.60 -13.50 -15.56
C GLU A 146 -5.43 -14.32 -16.13
N SER A 147 -5.59 -15.64 -16.18
CA SER A 147 -4.50 -16.60 -16.41
C SER A 147 -3.75 -16.36 -17.73
N GLN A 148 -4.47 -16.05 -18.81
CA GLN A 148 -3.88 -15.86 -20.13
C GLN A 148 -3.09 -14.55 -20.23
N LEU A 149 -3.67 -13.45 -19.73
CA LEU A 149 -3.03 -12.13 -19.67
C LEU A 149 -1.87 -12.09 -18.68
N LEU A 150 -1.93 -12.90 -17.62
CA LEU A 150 -0.85 -13.01 -16.64
C LEU A 150 0.43 -13.59 -17.26
N LEU A 151 0.32 -14.59 -18.13
CA LEU A 151 1.46 -15.12 -18.89
C LEU A 151 2.06 -14.05 -19.81
N GLU A 152 1.22 -13.29 -20.53
CA GLU A 152 1.70 -12.21 -21.39
C GLU A 152 2.47 -11.16 -20.58
N ILE A 153 1.95 -10.72 -19.43
CA ILE A 153 2.62 -9.71 -18.59
C ILE A 153 3.96 -10.22 -18.04
N ILE A 154 4.02 -11.47 -17.59
CA ILE A 154 5.24 -12.05 -16.99
C ILE A 154 6.34 -12.27 -18.04
N PHE A 155 5.99 -12.69 -19.26
CA PHE A 155 6.97 -13.08 -20.28
C PHE A 155 7.24 -12.02 -21.36
N SER A 156 6.64 -10.83 -21.25
CA SER A 156 6.85 -9.74 -22.23
C SER A 156 8.05 -8.82 -21.93
N HIS A 157 8.85 -9.12 -20.91
CA HIS A 157 10.06 -8.39 -20.51
C HIS A 157 11.23 -9.35 -20.34
#